data_AF-A0A7K2T6I0-F1
#
_entry.id   AF-A0A7K2T6I0-F1
#
_cell.length_a   1.000
_cell.length_b   1.000
_cell.length_c   1.000
_cell.angle_alpha   90.00
_cell.angle_beta   90.00
_cell.angle_gamma   90.00
#
_symmetry.space_group_name_H-M   'P 1'
#
loop_
_entity.id
_entity.type
_entity.pdbx_description
1 polymer ?
#
loop_
_entity_poly.entity_id
_entity_poly.type
_entity_poly.pdbx_seq_one_letter_code
_entity_poly.pdbx_strand_id
1 'polypeptide(L)'
;MHKRRAADQAQRRVEVLRDSYGPPTQHRWTPRQSHTYETALRAWRDLDRDARTAMAEYIRAGDESRDRVETGIREALQETDPGA
;
A
#
# COMPACT_ATOMS: atom_id res chain seq x y z
N MET A 1 -6.20 -6.51 -1.89
CA MET A 1 -4.89 -6.95 -2.44
C MET A 1 -4.52 -6.36 -3.81
N HIS A 2 -5.47 -5.99 -4.68
CA HIS A 2 -5.16 -5.52 -6.05
C HIS A 2 -4.22 -4.29 -6.12
N LYS A 3 -4.39 -3.32 -5.20
CA LYS A 3 -3.55 -2.11 -5.17
C LYS A 3 -2.07 -2.42 -4.91
N ARG A 4 -1.78 -3.29 -3.93
CA ARG A 4 -0.40 -3.71 -3.65
C ARG A 4 0.23 -4.44 -4.83
N ARG A 5 -0.51 -5.38 -5.43
CA ARG A 5 -0.05 -6.09 -6.63
C ARG A 5 0.21 -5.15 -7.82
N ALA A 6 -0.57 -4.08 -7.96
CA ALA A 6 -0.33 -3.06 -8.98
C ALA A 6 0.97 -2.28 -8.71
N ALA A 7 1.19 -1.86 -7.46
CA ALA A 7 2.45 -1.23 -7.04
C ALA A 7 3.66 -2.14 -7.29
N ASP A 8 3.58 -3.43 -6.93
CA ASP A 8 4.67 -4.38 -7.14
C ASP A 8 4.99 -4.59 -8.64
N GLN A 9 3.97 -4.58 -9.50
CA GLN A 9 4.16 -4.66 -10.96
C GLN A 9 4.83 -3.40 -11.52
N ALA A 10 4.41 -2.22 -11.07
CA ALA A 10 5.00 -0.96 -11.48
C ALA A 10 6.46 -0.86 -11.01
N GLN A 11 6.76 -1.33 -9.80
CA GLN A 11 8.12 -1.41 -9.26
C GLN A 11 9.03 -2.24 -10.17
N ARG A 12 8.59 -3.46 -10.53
CA ARG A 12 9.36 -4.33 -11.44
C ARG A 12 9.66 -3.65 -12.77
N ARG A 13 8.73 -2.85 -13.29
CA ARG A 13 8.95 -2.12 -14.54
C ARG A 13 10.01 -1.02 -14.40
N VAL A 14 10.06 -0.33 -13.27
CA VAL A 14 11.13 0.64 -12.96
C VAL A 14 12.49 -0.05 -12.88
N GLU A 15 12.56 -1.21 -12.22
CA GLU A 15 13.77 -2.02 -12.09
C GLU A 15 14.27 -2.49 -13.46
N VAL A 16 13.38 -3.07 -14.28
CA VAL A 16 13.71 -3.48 -15.66
C VAL A 16 14.22 -2.30 -16.50
N LEU A 17 13.60 -1.12 -16.39
CA LEU A 17 14.06 0.07 -17.11
C LEU A 17 15.46 0.47 -16.66
N ARG A 18 15.72 0.51 -15.35
CA ARG A 18 17.03 0.83 -14.79
C ARG A 18 18.10 -0.15 -15.27
N ASP A 19 17.80 -1.45 -15.24
CA ASP A 19 18.73 -2.49 -15.64
C ASP A 19 19.00 -2.43 -17.16
N SER A 20 17.96 -2.12 -17.97
CA SER A 20 18.10 -1.99 -19.42
C SER A 20 18.87 -0.75 -19.88
N TYR A 21 18.78 0.35 -19.13
CA TYR A 21 19.49 1.60 -19.46
C TYR A 21 20.93 1.62 -18.95
N GLY A 22 21.28 0.64 -18.11
CA GLY A 22 22.58 0.55 -17.45
C GLY A 22 22.72 1.51 -16.26
N PRO A 23 23.70 1.26 -15.38
CA PRO A 23 23.93 2.09 -14.21
C PRO A 23 24.22 3.53 -14.65
N PRO A 24 23.51 4.53 -14.10
CA PRO A 24 23.63 5.93 -14.52
C PRO A 24 25.04 6.51 -14.27
N THR A 25 25.84 5.86 -13.43
CA THR A 25 27.26 6.19 -13.19
C THR A 25 28.18 5.77 -14.33
N GLN A 26 27.75 4.83 -15.18
CA GLN A 26 28.55 4.34 -16.31
C GLN A 26 28.01 4.82 -17.66
N HIS A 27 26.70 5.07 -17.78
CA HIS A 27 26.06 5.53 -19.02
C HIS A 27 25.15 6.73 -18.76
N ARG A 28 25.43 7.86 -19.40
CA ARG A 28 24.53 9.01 -19.40
C ARG A 28 23.28 8.64 -20.21
N TRP A 29 22.15 8.48 -19.53
CA TRP A 29 20.87 8.21 -20.18
C TRP A 29 20.49 9.33 -21.15
N THR A 30 19.87 8.95 -22.26
CA THR A 30 19.28 9.92 -23.20
C THR A 30 18.07 10.61 -22.55
N PRO A 31 17.70 11.83 -23.00
CA PRO A 31 16.51 12.52 -22.48
C PRO A 31 15.24 11.67 -22.53
N ARG A 32 15.06 10.87 -23.58
CA ARG A 32 13.92 9.95 -23.73
C ARG A 32 13.94 8.83 -22.69
N GLN A 33 15.11 8.26 -22.40
CA GLN A 33 15.26 7.21 -21.38
C GLN A 33 14.99 7.77 -19.98
N SER A 34 15.57 8.93 -19.65
CA SER A 34 15.30 9.62 -18.38
C SER A 34 13.81 9.91 -18.22
N HIS A 35 13.16 10.48 -19.23
CA HIS A 35 11.72 10.77 -19.17
C HIS A 35 10.86 9.51 -19.01
N THR A 36 11.22 8.42 -19.69
CA THR A 36 10.51 7.13 -19.58
C THR A 36 10.66 6.54 -18.18
N TYR A 37 11.87 6.56 -17.63
CA TYR A 37 12.16 6.08 -16.29
C TYR A 37 11.45 6.92 -15.22
N GLU A 38 11.51 8.25 -15.31
CA GLU A 38 10.87 9.16 -14.36
C GLU A 38 9.36 9.02 -14.36
N THR A 39 8.76 8.84 -15.54
CA THR A 39 7.32 8.57 -15.68
C THR A 39 6.93 7.26 -14.99
N ALA A 40 7.69 6.19 -15.23
CA ALA A 40 7.45 4.90 -14.58
C ALA A 40 7.64 4.99 -13.06
N LEU A 41 8.66 5.71 -12.60
CA LEU A 41 8.96 5.93 -11.19
C LEU A 41 7.83 6.70 -10.48
N ARG A 42 7.29 7.73 -11.13
CA ARG A 42 6.14 8.50 -10.62
C ARG A 42 4.91 7.60 -10.49
N ALA A 43 4.57 6.86 -11.55
CA ALA A 43 3.42 5.95 -11.53
C ALA A 43 3.53 4.89 -10.42
N TRP A 44 4.72 4.32 -10.20
CA TRP A 44 4.95 3.40 -9.10
C TRP A 44 4.72 4.05 -7.72
N ARG A 45 5.26 5.25 -7.49
CA ARG A 45 5.10 5.97 -6.21
C ARG A 45 3.64 6.27 -5.90
N ASP A 46 2.85 6.63 -6.91
CA ASP A 46 1.43 6.90 -6.72
C ASP A 46 0.67 5.62 -6.36
N LEU A 47 0.93 4.50 -7.05
CA LEU A 47 0.35 3.19 -6.71
C LEU A 47 0.77 2.69 -5.32
N ASP A 48 2.02 2.91 -4.92
CA ASP A 48 2.50 2.52 -3.58
C ASP A 48 1.83 3.37 -2.48
N ARG A 49 1.64 4.68 -2.72
CA ARG A 49 0.86 5.54 -1.81
C ARG A 49 -0.57 5.01 -1.67
N ASP A 50 -1.24 4.72 -2.78
CA ASP A 50 -2.61 4.21 -2.77
C ASP A 50 -2.73 2.85 -2.07
N ALA A 51 -1.73 1.98 -2.23
CA ALA A 51 -1.66 0.70 -1.55
C ALA A 51 -1.50 0.88 -0.03
N ARG A 52 -0.62 1.78 0.41
CA ARG A 52 -0.43 2.10 1.84
C ARG A 52 -1.68 2.70 2.46
N THR A 53 -2.31 3.66 1.79
CA THR A 53 -3.59 4.25 2.25
C THR A 53 -4.65 3.15 2.40
N ALA A 54 -4.81 2.28 1.41
CA ALA A 54 -5.79 1.20 1.49
C ALA A 54 -5.50 0.19 2.61
N MET A 55 -4.23 -0.07 2.94
CA MET A 55 -3.87 -0.91 4.08
C MET A 55 -4.17 -0.22 5.41
N ALA A 56 -3.88 1.08 5.53
CA ALA A 56 -4.16 1.86 6.73
C ALA A 56 -5.68 1.90 7.03
N GLU A 57 -6.50 2.13 5.99
CA GLU A 57 -7.96 2.08 6.12
C GLU A 57 -8.46 0.69 6.53
N TYR A 58 -7.88 -0.38 5.97
CA TYR A 58 -8.25 -1.75 6.33
C TYR A 58 -7.93 -2.06 7.80
N ILE A 59 -6.76 -1.65 8.29
CA ILE A 59 -6.36 -1.83 9.69
C ILE A 59 -7.31 -1.05 10.60
N ARG A 60 -7.56 0.23 10.30
CA ARG A 60 -8.47 1.08 11.07
C ARG A 60 -9.88 0.50 11.16
N ALA A 61 -10.42 0.02 10.04
CA ALA A 61 -11.75 -0.61 10.01
C ALA A 61 -11.78 -1.93 10.81
N GLY A 62 -10.68 -2.69 10.79
CA GLY A 62 -10.53 -3.91 11.59
C GLY A 62 -10.51 -3.63 13.10
N ASP A 63 -9.73 -2.63 13.52
CA ASP A 63 -9.64 -2.20 14.91
C ASP A 63 -10.99 -1.68 15.41
N GLU A 64 -11.66 -0.82 14.65
CA GLU A 64 -13.00 -0.32 15.00
C GLU A 64 -14.04 -1.45 15.08
N SER A 65 -13.97 -2.43 14.19
CA SER A 65 -14.85 -3.59 14.23
C SER A 65 -14.62 -4.43 15.49
N ARG A 66 -13.36 -4.59 15.90
CA ARG A 66 -13.00 -5.30 17.14
C ARG A 66 -13.51 -4.57 18.37
N ASP A 67 -13.30 -3.26 18.46
CA ASP A 67 -13.75 -2.44 19.59
C ASP A 67 -15.28 -2.48 19.77
N ARG A 68 -16.03 -2.45 18.67
CA ARG A 68 -17.50 -2.59 18.70
C ARG A 68 -17.93 -3.97 19.18
N VAL A 69 -17.25 -5.04 18.73
CA VAL A 69 -17.54 -6.41 19.20
C VAL A 69 -17.23 -6.55 20.69
N GLU A 70 -16.09 -6.04 21.15
CA GLU A 70 -15.72 -6.08 22.57
C GLU A 70 -16.70 -5.27 23.45
N THR A 71 -17.17 -4.12 22.97
CA THR A 71 -18.18 -3.31 23.66
C THR A 71 -19.51 -4.06 23.75
N GLY A 72 -19.99 -4.65 22.64
CA GLY A 72 -21.22 -5.44 22.65
C GLY A 72 -21.14 -6.68 23.56
N ILE A 73 -19.99 -7.34 23.63
CA ILE A 73 -19.76 -8.43 24.59
C ILE A 73 -19.84 -7.92 26.03
N ARG A 74 -19.23 -6.77 26.32
CA ARG A 74 -19.27 -6.17 27.67
C ARG A 74 -20.69 -5.77 28.08
N GLU A 75 -21.43 -5.15 27.17
CA GLU A 75 -22.83 -4.79 27.40
C GLU A 75 -23.69 -6.03 27.64
N ALA A 76 -23.55 -7.07 26.79
CA ALA A 76 -24.25 -8.33 26.99
C ALA A 76 -23.90 -8.98 28.34
N LEU A 77 -22.63 -8.97 28.75
CA LEU A 77 -22.21 -9.48 30.05
C LEU A 77 -22.79 -8.66 31.23
N GLN A 78 -22.95 -7.34 31.08
CA GLN A 78 -23.61 -6.49 32.08
C GLN A 78 -25.12 -6.71 32.14
N GLU A 79 -25.76 -6.99 31.00
CA GLU A 79 -27.20 -7.27 30.92
C GLU A 79 -27.55 -8.69 31.41
N THR A 80 -26.58 -9.63 31.34
CA THR A 80 -26.72 -10.99 31.88
C THR A 80 -26.34 -11.10 33.37
N ASP A 81 -26.06 -9.98 34.04
CA ASP A 81 -25.92 -9.90 35.52
C ASP A 81 -27.16 -9.25 36.18
N PRO A 82 -28.37 -9.85 36.13
CA PRO A 82 -29.44 -9.50 37.03
C PRO A 82 -29.27 -10.27 38.35
N GLY A 83 -28.42 -9.75 39.24
CA GLY A 83 -28.49 -9.99 40.68
C GLY A 83 -27.72 -11.20 41.22
N ALA A 84 -26.65 -10.90 41.95
CA ALA A 84 -26.26 -11.63 43.15
C ALA A 84 -26.64 -10.81 44.40
#